data_AF-A0A959ZNU8-F1
#
_entry.id   AF-A0A959ZNU8-F1
#
_cell.length_a   1.000
_cell.length_b   1.000
_cell.length_c   1.000
_cell.angle_alpha   90.00
_cell.angle_beta   90.00
_cell.angle_gamma   90.00
#
_symmetry.space_group_name_H-M   'P 1'
#
loop_
_entity.id
_entity.type
_entity.pdbx_description
1 polymer ?
#
loop_
_entity_poly.entity_id
_entity_poly.type
_entity_poly.pdbx_seq_one_letter_code
_entity_poly.pdbx_strand_id
1 'polypeptide(L)'
;MAILVWFTLGIAVWHFSVFVPDRFRWGIVGAFVGAVIGAMLTGLLWQLAIGDGVGTTNVLTVLAAVPGCLLGMGLMYRLGIRDERELLSD
;
A
#
# COMPACT_ATOMS: atom_id res chain seq x y z
N MET A 1 -1.06 16.51 9.42
CA MET A 1 -2.12 15.52 9.68
C MET A 1 -2.28 14.51 8.53
N ALA A 2 -2.11 14.91 7.27
CA ALA A 2 -2.31 14.01 6.12
C ALA A 2 -1.45 12.74 6.13
N ILE A 3 -0.19 12.82 6.58
CA ILE A 3 0.69 11.64 6.72
C ILE A 3 0.03 10.57 7.60
N LEU A 4 -0.57 10.97 8.72
CA LEU A 4 -1.26 10.03 9.61
C LEU A 4 -2.43 9.39 8.88
N VAL A 5 -3.22 10.16 8.14
CA VAL A 5 -4.38 9.68 7.36
C VAL A 5 -3.97 8.61 6.35
N TRP A 6 -2.92 8.85 5.56
CA TRP A 6 -2.45 7.88 4.58
C TRP A 6 -1.91 6.62 5.25
N PHE A 7 -1.26 6.77 6.41
CA PHE A 7 -0.63 5.66 7.11
C PHE A 7 -1.68 4.75 7.72
N THR A 8 -2.66 5.31 8.43
CA THR A 8 -3.78 4.52 8.96
C THR A 8 -4.63 3.93 7.85
N LEU A 9 -4.79 4.60 6.71
CA LEU A 9 -5.48 4.00 5.57
C LEU A 9 -4.72 2.80 5.00
N GLY A 10 -3.39 2.92 4.82
CA GLY A 10 -2.55 1.81 4.38
C GLY A 10 -2.68 0.60 5.31
N ILE A 11 -2.69 0.84 6.62
CA ILE A 11 -2.95 -0.18 7.63
C ILE A 11 -4.36 -0.78 7.47
N ALA A 12 -5.38 0.06 7.35
CA ALA A 12 -6.76 -0.39 7.24
C ALA A 12 -6.97 -1.29 6.01
N VAL A 13 -6.41 -0.91 4.86
CA VAL A 13 -6.48 -1.72 3.63
C VAL A 13 -5.66 -3.01 3.77
N TRP A 14 -4.47 -2.95 4.36
CA TRP A 14 -3.65 -4.13 4.61
C TRP A 14 -4.37 -5.19 5.45
N HIS A 15 -5.24 -4.82 6.40
CA HIS A 15 -6.00 -5.80 7.19
C HIS A 15 -6.88 -6.71 6.31
N PHE A 16 -7.35 -6.24 5.16
CA PHE A 16 -8.14 -7.06 4.24
C PHE A 16 -7.29 -8.08 3.46
N SER A 17 -5.97 -8.08 3.63
CA SER A 17 -5.10 -9.14 3.08
C SER A 17 -5.43 -10.53 3.62
N VAL A 18 -6.09 -10.63 4.78
CA VAL A 18 -6.58 -11.91 5.32
C VAL A 18 -7.55 -12.64 4.39
N PHE A 19 -8.21 -11.93 3.47
CA PHE A 19 -9.11 -12.51 2.47
C PHE A 19 -8.40 -12.95 1.19
N VAL A 20 -7.09 -12.75 1.08
CA VAL A 20 -6.27 -13.08 -0.08
C VAL A 20 -5.31 -14.20 0.31
N PRO A 21 -5.04 -15.18 -0.56
CA PRO A 21 -4.02 -16.20 -0.28
C PRO A 21 -2.68 -15.55 0.08
N ASP A 22 -1.98 -16.02 1.11
CA ASP A 22 -0.70 -15.42 1.52
C ASP A 22 0.43 -15.81 0.57
N ARG A 23 0.52 -15.09 -0.56
CA ARG A 23 1.59 -15.24 -1.57
C ARG A 23 2.39 -13.95 -1.73
N PHE A 24 2.38 -13.10 -0.70
CA PHE A 24 3.18 -11.89 -0.71
C PHE A 24 4.65 -12.26 -0.47
N ARG A 25 5.58 -11.58 -1.17
CA ARG A 25 7.01 -11.71 -0.86
C ARG A 25 7.23 -11.29 0.60
N TRP A 26 7.84 -12.16 1.41
CA TRP A 26 7.98 -12.02 2.87
C TRP A 26 6.64 -12.07 3.65
N GLY A 27 5.60 -12.67 3.07
CA GLY A 27 4.29 -12.89 3.68
C GLY A 27 3.58 -11.60 4.09
N ILE A 28 2.82 -11.67 5.19
CA ILE A 28 2.00 -10.57 5.70
C ILE A 28 2.80 -9.26 5.97
N VAL A 29 4.08 -9.38 6.34
CA VAL A 29 4.96 -8.22 6.58
C VAL A 29 5.29 -7.51 5.26
N GLY A 30 5.53 -8.27 4.18
CA GLY A 30 5.72 -7.69 2.87
C GLY A 30 4.47 -6.98 2.35
N ALA A 31 3.30 -7.57 2.57
CA ALA A 31 2.02 -6.93 2.27
C ALA A 31 1.86 -5.60 3.03
N PHE A 32 2.22 -5.58 4.32
CA PHE A 32 2.16 -4.39 5.17
C PHE A 32 3.06 -3.27 4.66
N VAL A 33 4.34 -3.59 4.39
CA VAL A 33 5.32 -2.62 3.88
C VAL A 33 4.87 -2.08 2.52
N GLY A 34 4.41 -2.94 1.61
CA GLY A 34 3.89 -2.53 0.31
C GLY A 34 2.68 -1.59 0.44
N ALA A 35 1.71 -1.94 1.29
CA ALA A 35 0.53 -1.14 1.56
C ALA A 35 0.87 0.27 2.07
N VAL A 36 1.69 0.35 3.11
CA VAL A 36 2.06 1.61 3.77
C VAL A 36 2.88 2.50 2.84
N ILE A 37 3.93 1.96 2.22
CA ILE A 37 4.78 2.75 1.31
C ILE A 37 3.96 3.23 0.10
N GLY A 38 3.13 2.36 -0.48
CA GLY A 38 2.27 2.74 -1.59
C GLY A 38 1.28 3.85 -1.21
N ALA A 39 0.62 3.72 -0.06
CA ALA A 39 -0.30 4.74 0.47
C ALA A 39 0.41 6.08 0.68
N MET A 40 1.62 6.09 1.27
CA MET A 40 2.43 7.29 1.44
C MET A 40 2.75 7.97 0.11
N LEU A 41 3.18 7.18 -0.89
CA LEU A 41 3.61 7.72 -2.19
C LEU A 41 2.45 8.39 -2.93
N THR A 42 1.29 7.73 -3.01
CA THR A 42 0.13 8.28 -3.72
C THR A 42 -0.52 9.44 -2.97
N GLY A 43 -0.59 9.38 -1.64
CA GLY A 43 -1.02 10.50 -0.82
C GLY A 43 -0.13 11.73 -0.96
N LEU A 44 1.21 11.53 -0.96
CA LEU A 44 2.18 12.60 -1.18
C LEU A 44 2.03 13.22 -2.57
N LEU A 45 1.97 12.39 -3.62
CA LEU A 45 1.81 12.86 -5.00
C LEU A 45 0.53 13.67 -5.18
N TRP A 46 -0.57 13.26 -4.55
CA TRP A 46 -1.83 14.00 -4.57
C TRP A 46 -1.72 15.36 -3.88
N GLN A 47 -1.10 15.42 -2.70
CA GLN A 47 -0.90 16.69 -1.99
C GLN A 47 -0.02 17.66 -2.79
N LEU A 48 1.05 17.16 -3.39
CA LEU A 48 1.91 17.94 -4.26
C LEU A 48 1.15 18.45 -5.50
N ALA A 49 0.27 17.62 -6.09
CA ALA A 49 -0.51 17.99 -7.26
C ALA A 49 -1.55 19.09 -6.97
N ILE A 50 -2.11 19.13 -5.75
CA ILE A 50 -3.09 20.15 -5.33
C ILE A 50 -2.40 21.40 -4.76
N GLY A 51 -1.13 21.32 -4.37
CA GLY A 51 -0.40 22.42 -3.75
C GLY A 51 -0.76 22.66 -2.28
N ASP A 52 -1.35 21.66 -1.64
CA ASP A 52 -1.86 21.72 -0.28
C ASP A 52 -0.80 21.33 0.76
N GLY A 53 -0.85 21.93 1.94
CA GLY A 53 0.06 21.60 3.04
C GLY A 53 -0.30 20.29 3.75
N VAL A 54 0.67 19.66 4.41
CA VAL A 54 0.45 18.42 5.20
C VAL A 54 -0.57 18.62 6.36
N GLY A 55 -0.81 19.87 6.74
CA GLY A 55 -1.82 20.27 7.72
C GLY A 55 -3.26 20.29 7.19
N THR A 56 -3.47 20.41 5.88
CA THR A 56 -4.81 20.43 5.27
C THR A 56 -5.23 19.01 4.92
N THR A 57 -6.42 18.60 5.38
CA THR A 57 -6.98 17.27 5.15
C THR A 57 -8.45 17.37 4.81
N ASN A 58 -8.86 16.66 3.78
CA ASN A 58 -10.26 16.48 3.39
C ASN A 58 -10.52 14.99 3.08
N VAL A 59 -11.75 14.65 2.69
CA VAL A 59 -12.12 13.26 2.36
C VAL A 59 -11.29 12.71 1.20
N LEU A 60 -10.94 13.55 0.23
CA LEU A 60 -10.10 13.14 -0.91
C LEU A 60 -8.67 12.80 -0.47
N THR A 61 -8.16 13.40 0.60
CA THR A 61 -6.85 13.03 1.19
C THR A 61 -6.79 11.57 1.58
N VAL A 62 -7.90 10.99 2.06
CA VAL A 62 -8.01 9.55 2.34
C VAL A 62 -7.98 8.78 1.02
N LEU A 63 -8.90 9.09 0.10
CA LEU A 63 -9.05 8.35 -1.15
C LEU A 63 -7.76 8.34 -2.01
N ALA A 64 -6.96 9.40 -1.93
CA ALA A 64 -5.69 9.53 -2.62
C ALA A 64 -4.66 8.44 -2.25
N ALA A 65 -4.74 7.86 -1.04
CA ALA A 65 -3.81 6.84 -0.59
C ALA A 65 -4.23 5.40 -0.99
N VAL A 66 -5.49 5.18 -1.39
CA VAL A 66 -6.00 3.86 -1.78
C VAL A 66 -5.26 3.26 -2.98
N PRO A 67 -5.06 3.99 -4.11
CA PRO A 67 -4.44 3.41 -5.30
C PRO A 67 -3.02 2.90 -5.03
N GLY A 68 -2.22 3.68 -4.31
CA GLY A 68 -0.84 3.28 -4.01
C GLY A 68 -0.79 2.10 -3.07
N CYS A 69 -1.68 2.04 -2.07
CA CYS A 69 -1.79 0.89 -1.18
C CYS A 69 -2.04 -0.40 -1.96
N LEU A 70 -3.03 -0.40 -2.85
CA LEU A 70 -3.38 -1.57 -3.68
C LEU A 70 -2.24 -1.95 -4.63
N LEU A 71 -1.60 -0.97 -5.27
CA LEU A 71 -0.46 -1.21 -6.17
C LEU A 71 0.76 -1.77 -5.42
N GLY A 72 1.06 -1.24 -4.24
CA GLY A 72 2.18 -1.70 -3.41
C GLY A 72 1.95 -3.14 -2.93
N MET A 73 0.77 -3.46 -2.43
CA MET A 73 0.40 -4.83 -2.08
C MET A 73 0.42 -5.76 -3.30
N GLY A 74 -0.13 -5.33 -4.43
CA GLY A 74 -0.14 -6.09 -5.67
C GLY A 74 1.26 -6.39 -6.22
N LEU A 75 2.19 -5.44 -6.07
CA LEU A 75 3.59 -5.65 -6.42
C LEU A 75 4.22 -6.72 -5.53
N MET A 76 4.03 -6.63 -4.21
CA MET A 76 4.54 -7.61 -3.26
C MET A 76 3.94 -9.01 -3.49
N TYR A 77 2.66 -9.09 -3.84
CA TYR A 77 2.00 -10.33 -4.23
C TYR A 77 2.61 -10.94 -5.50
N ARG A 78 2.78 -10.13 -6.55
CA ARG A 78 3.37 -10.58 -7.81
C ARG A 78 4.80 -11.08 -7.63
N LEU A 79 5.57 -10.41 -6.78
CA LEU A 79 6.93 -10.82 -6.44
C LEU A 79 6.95 -12.14 -5.69
N GLY A 80 6.05 -12.35 -4.72
CA GLY A 80 5.99 -13.62 -4.00
C GLY A 80 5.60 -14.81 -4.88
N ILE A 81 4.68 -14.62 -5.84
CA ILE A 81 4.37 -15.70 -6.81
C ILE A 81 5.58 -15.99 -7.73
N ARG A 82 6.42 -15.01 -8.04
CA ARG A 82 7.65 -15.25 -8.81
C ARG A 82 8.63 -16.12 -8.02
N ASP A 83 8.83 -15.79 -6.74
CA ASP A 83 9.70 -16.56 -5.85
C ASP A 83 9.21 -18.00 -5.68
N GLU A 84 7.89 -18.19 -5.51
CA GLU A 84 7.27 -19.52 -5.42
C GLU A 84 7.50 -20.35 -6.70
N ARG A 85 7.42 -19.72 -7.88
CA ARG A 85 7.67 -20.41 -9.15
C ARG A 85 9.12 -20.84 -9.32
N GLU A 86 10.05 -19.98 -8.93
CA GLU A 86 11.50 -20.27 -8.99
C GLU A 86 11.86 -21.44 -8.07
N LEU A 87 11.31 -21.47 -6.85
CA LEU A 87 11.52 -22.56 -5.90
C LEU A 87 10.96 -23.93 -6.36
N LEU A 88 9.94 -23.94 -7.21
CA LEU A 88 9.32 -25.17 -7.72
C LEU A 88 9.98 -25.67 -9.01
N SER A 89 10.81 -24.84 -9.66
CA SER A 89 11.54 -25.21 -10.87
C SER A 89 12.92 -25.83 -10.61
N ASP A 90 13.42 -25.71 -9.38
CA ASP A 90 14.67 -26.31 -8.89
C ASP A 90 14.41 -27.71 -8.29
#